data_AF-A0A662IQ35-F1
#
_entry.id   AF-A0A662IQ35-F1
#
_cell.length_a   1.000
_cell.length_b   1.000
_cell.length_c   1.000
_cell.angle_alpha   90.00
_cell.angle_beta   90.00
_cell.angle_gamma   90.00
#
_symmetry.space_group_name_H-M   'P 1'
#
loop_
_entity.id
_entity.type
_entity.pdbx_description
1 polymer ?
#
loop_
_entity_poly.entity_id
_entity_poly.type
_entity_poly.pdbx_seq_one_letter_code
_entity_poly.pdbx_strand_id
1 'polypeptide(L)'
;MLSQVHIEKVFINDTNKDGKKYVTKTGKPFSMAIIQWEGKKASKLLWDDAQVADAKEMEGQTFQLAITKNGEYTNWDYPKAEDIAADELEKRVKVLEDEVFKAKATETPTFEEPGETISDSSLPF
;
A
#
# COMPACT_ATOMS: atom_id res chain seq x y z
N MET A 1 3.20 1.58 2.71
CA MET A 1 4.42 2.25 2.21
C MET A 1 5.53 1.22 2.11
N LEU A 2 6.14 1.09 0.93
CA LEU A 2 7.26 0.18 0.69
C LEU A 2 8.58 0.85 1.12
N SER A 3 9.43 0.10 1.81
CA SER A 3 10.75 0.53 2.26
C SER A 3 11.81 -0.36 1.62
N GLN A 4 12.86 0.25 1.07
CA GLN A 4 14.03 -0.50 0.61
C GLN A 4 14.87 -0.92 1.82
N VAL A 5 15.09 -2.23 1.96
CA VAL A 5 15.74 -2.84 3.12
C VAL A 5 16.78 -3.84 2.64
N HIS A 6 18.01 -3.70 3.13
CA HIS A 6 19.06 -4.71 2.96
C HIS A 6 18.98 -5.71 4.12
N ILE A 7 18.69 -6.97 3.80
CA ILE A 7 18.51 -8.01 4.82
C ILE A 7 19.86 -8.61 5.15
N GLU A 8 20.27 -8.48 6.42
CA GLU A 8 21.53 -9.02 6.91
C GLU A 8 21.42 -10.51 7.22
N LYS A 9 20.30 -10.91 7.83
CA LYS A 9 20.06 -12.28 8.32
C LYS A 9 18.59 -12.64 8.28
N VAL A 10 18.33 -13.92 8.02
CA VAL A 10 16.99 -14.50 8.11
C VAL A 10 17.02 -15.67 9.09
N PHE A 11 16.14 -15.63 10.09
CA PHE A 11 15.96 -16.72 11.05
C PHE A 11 14.60 -17.37 10.83
N ILE A 12 14.59 -18.68 10.59
CA ILE A 12 13.34 -19.44 10.41
C ILE A 12 13.21 -20.45 11.53
N ASN A 13 12.09 -20.38 12.26
CA ASN A 13 11.77 -21.30 13.34
C ASN A 13 10.41 -21.93 13.08
N ASP A 14 10.35 -23.26 13.04
CA ASP A 14 9.13 -24.06 12.93
C ASP A 14 8.66 -24.60 14.30
N THR A 15 9.49 -24.42 15.33
CA THR A 15 9.28 -24.95 16.68
C THR A 15 9.38 -23.88 17.76
N ASN A 16 8.68 -24.11 18.87
CA ASN A 16 8.76 -23.30 20.09
C ASN A 16 9.95 -23.72 20.97
N LYS A 17 10.13 -23.06 22.12
CA LYS A 17 11.21 -23.34 23.08
C LYS A 17 11.18 -24.77 23.65
N ASP A 18 10.03 -25.44 23.60
CA ASP A 18 9.83 -26.82 24.06
C ASP A 18 10.02 -27.85 22.93
N GLY A 19 10.43 -27.41 21.73
CA GLY A 19 10.58 -28.25 20.55
C GLY A 19 9.25 -28.65 19.88
N LYS A 20 8.12 -28.07 20.30
CA LYS A 20 6.81 -28.34 19.69
C LYS A 20 6.62 -27.47 18.46
N LYS A 21 6.09 -28.06 17.39
CA LYS A 21 5.79 -27.33 16.14
C LYS A 21 4.77 -26.23 16.38
N TYR A 22 4.97 -25.10 15.72
CA TYR A 22 3.95 -24.06 15.68
C TYR A 22 2.75 -24.53 14.88
N VAL A 23 1.58 -24.40 15.49
CA VAL A 23 0.30 -24.74 14.89
C VAL A 23 -0.70 -23.62 15.16
N THR A 24 -1.51 -23.32 14.16
CA THR A 24 -2.64 -22.40 14.29
C THR A 24 -3.70 -22.95 15.24
N LYS A 25 -4.66 -22.10 15.64
CA LYS A 25 -5.86 -22.55 16.38
C LYS A 25 -6.63 -23.66 15.67
N THR A 26 -6.53 -23.72 14.34
CA THR A 26 -7.15 -24.76 13.49
C THR A 26 -6.25 -25.98 13.27
N GLY A 27 -5.09 -26.06 13.91
CA GLY A 27 -4.16 -27.20 13.81
C GLY A 27 -3.23 -27.19 12.58
N LYS A 28 -3.29 -26.18 11.72
CA LYS A 28 -2.38 -26.07 10.57
C LYS A 28 -0.98 -25.67 11.03
N PRO A 29 0.09 -26.39 10.63
CA PRO A 29 1.45 -26.00 10.97
C PRO A 29 1.86 -24.72 10.24
N PHE A 30 2.78 -23.96 10.84
CA PHE A 30 3.40 -22.80 10.21
C PHE A 30 4.84 -22.63 10.70
N SER A 31 5.63 -21.85 9.97
CA SER A 31 6.96 -21.41 10.37
C SER A 31 6.96 -19.90 10.60
N MET A 32 7.82 -19.42 11.48
CA MET A 32 8.01 -17.99 11.70
C MET A 32 9.36 -17.57 11.14
N ALA A 33 9.35 -16.65 10.18
CA ALA A 33 10.55 -16.02 9.64
C ALA A 33 10.78 -14.66 10.28
N ILE A 34 12.00 -14.41 10.73
CA ILE A 34 12.44 -13.15 11.30
C ILE A 34 13.57 -12.62 10.42
N ILE A 35 13.36 -11.47 9.80
CA ILE A 35 14.41 -10.76 9.07
C ILE A 35 15.08 -9.75 10.00
N GLN A 36 16.37 -9.52 9.80
CA GLN A 36 17.15 -8.50 10.50
C GLN A 36 17.81 -7.54 9.50
N TRP A 37 17.72 -6.24 9.78
CA TRP A 37 18.40 -5.18 9.02
C TRP A 37 18.75 -4.03 9.96
N GLU A 38 19.97 -3.48 9.90
CA GLU A 38 20.38 -2.30 10.69
C GLU A 38 20.04 -2.41 12.19
N GLY A 39 20.13 -3.62 12.76
CA GLY A 39 19.74 -3.90 14.15
C GLY A 39 18.23 -3.95 14.43
N LYS A 40 17.37 -3.70 13.44
CA LYS A 40 15.91 -3.87 13.50
C LYS A 40 15.51 -5.29 13.12
N LYS A 41 14.34 -5.71 13.60
CA LYS A 41 13.77 -7.04 13.32
C LYS A 41 12.30 -6.93 12.96
N ALA A 42 11.86 -7.79 12.05
CA ALA A 42 10.46 -7.96 11.71
C ALA A 42 10.14 -9.44 11.49
N SER A 43 8.93 -9.85 11.83
CA SER A 43 8.45 -11.22 11.70
C SER A 43 7.41 -11.39 10.61
N LYS A 44 7.37 -12.57 10.00
CA LYS A 44 6.29 -13.02 9.11
C LYS A 44 6.00 -14.49 9.38
N LEU A 45 4.73 -14.86 9.28
CA LEU A 45 4.29 -16.25 9.33
C LEU A 45 4.34 -16.84 7.91
N LEU A 46 4.94 -18.02 7.80
CA LEU A 46 5.10 -18.77 6.55
C LEU A 46 4.31 -20.06 6.63
N TRP A 47 3.54 -20.35 5.59
CA TRP A 47 2.53 -21.42 5.61
C TRP A 47 2.97 -22.70 4.90
N ASP A 48 3.99 -22.60 4.05
CA ASP A 48 4.47 -23.68 3.20
C ASP A 48 5.99 -23.60 3.00
N ASP A 49 6.57 -24.66 2.46
CA ASP A 49 8.01 -24.78 2.25
C ASP A 49 8.54 -23.84 1.15
N ALA A 50 7.67 -23.44 0.20
CA ALA A 50 8.05 -22.49 -0.84
C ALA A 50 8.31 -21.10 -0.23
N GLN A 51 7.40 -20.63 0.64
CA GLN A 51 7.58 -19.38 1.39
C GLN A 51 8.81 -19.42 2.30
N VAL A 52 9.16 -20.60 2.83
CA VAL A 52 10.39 -20.80 3.62
C VAL A 52 11.63 -20.69 2.74
N ALA A 53 11.62 -21.27 1.55
CA ALA A 53 12.70 -21.15 0.58
C ALA A 53 12.89 -19.69 0.14
N ASP A 54 11.80 -19.03 -0.26
CA ASP A 54 11.80 -17.62 -0.67
C ASP A 54 12.39 -16.74 0.43
N ALA A 55 11.94 -16.90 1.67
CA ALA A 55 12.46 -16.12 2.80
C ALA A 55 13.98 -16.34 3.03
N LYS A 56 14.50 -17.55 2.81
CA LYS A 56 15.95 -17.82 2.94
C LYS A 56 16.77 -17.14 1.85
N GLU A 57 16.26 -17.12 0.63
CA GLU A 57 16.93 -16.45 -0.49
C GLU A 57 17.07 -14.94 -0.27
N MET A 58 16.26 -14.38 0.63
CA MET A 58 16.32 -12.95 0.94
C MET A 58 17.57 -12.54 1.74
N GLU A 59 18.27 -13.49 2.36
CA GLU A 59 19.45 -13.20 3.16
C GLU A 59 20.59 -12.61 2.31
N GLY A 60 21.15 -11.47 2.73
CA GLY A 60 22.24 -10.77 2.04
C GLY A 60 21.80 -9.97 0.82
N GLN A 61 20.49 -9.88 0.54
CA GLN A 61 19.94 -9.18 -0.60
C GLN A 61 19.12 -7.94 -0.18
N THR A 62 18.88 -7.06 -1.14
CA THR A 62 18.11 -5.83 -0.93
C THR A 62 16.74 -5.94 -1.58
N PHE A 63 15.68 -5.76 -0.78
CA PHE A 63 14.29 -5.85 -1.25
C PHE A 63 13.49 -4.60 -0.90
N GLN A 64 12.42 -4.36 -1.65
CA GLN A 64 11.37 -3.43 -1.25
C GLN A 64 10.31 -4.19 -0.45
N LEU A 65 10.14 -3.85 0.82
CA LEU A 65 9.25 -4.54 1.75
C LEU A 65 8.22 -3.59 2.32
N ALA A 66 7.00 -4.09 2.50
CA ALA A 66 5.99 -3.42 3.29
C ALA A 66 6.23 -3.74 4.77
N ILE A 67 6.77 -2.77 5.53
CA ILE A 67 6.96 -2.92 6.97
C ILE A 67 5.77 -2.32 7.70
N THR A 68 5.06 -3.15 8.48
CA THR A 68 3.85 -2.75 9.20
C THR A 68 4.04 -2.98 10.70
N LYS A 69 3.71 -1.99 11.52
CA LYS A 69 3.78 -2.11 12.99
C LYS A 69 2.38 -2.32 13.57
N ASN A 70 2.16 -3.48 14.19
CA ASN A 70 0.91 -3.86 14.84
C ASN A 70 1.13 -3.92 16.36
N GLY A 71 0.92 -2.80 17.03
CA GLY A 71 1.19 -2.66 18.47
C GLY A 71 2.69 -2.81 18.78
N GLU A 72 3.04 -3.87 19.51
CA GLU A 72 4.43 -4.18 19.87
C GLU A 72 5.17 -4.96 18.77
N TYR A 73 4.45 -5.53 17.80
CA TYR A 73 5.03 -6.38 16.77
C TYR A 73 5.31 -5.61 15.48
N THR A 74 6.48 -5.86 14.89
CA THR A 74 6.83 -5.37 13.56
C THR A 74 6.74 -6.54 12.59
N ASN A 75 5.87 -6.41 11.58
CA ASN A 75 5.69 -7.39 10.53
C ASN A 75 6.25 -6.88 9.21
N TRP A 76 6.61 -7.81 8.32
CA TRP A 76 7.03 -7.48 6.96
C TRP A 76 6.22 -8.28 5.96
N ASP A 77 6.01 -7.68 4.78
CA ASP A 77 5.46 -8.37 3.62
C ASP A 77 6.27 -8.04 2.36
N TYR A 78 6.32 -9.01 1.45
CA TYR A 78 6.88 -8.81 0.12
C TYR A 78 5.72 -8.51 -0.83
N PRO A 79 5.65 -7.31 -1.45
CA PRO A 79 4.60 -7.02 -2.40
C PRO A 79 4.72 -7.98 -3.59
N LYS A 80 3.64 -8.69 -3.92
CA LYS A 80 3.61 -9.48 -5.15
C LYS A 80 3.65 -8.52 -6.34
N ALA A 81 4.07 -9.00 -7.52
CA ALA A 81 4.08 -8.18 -8.73
C ALA A 81 2.71 -7.51 -9.03
N GLU A 82 1.63 -8.17 -8.63
CA GLU A 82 0.25 -7.66 -8.70
C GLU A 82 0.01 -6.46 -7.77
N ASP A 83 0.59 -6.46 -6.57
CA ASP A 83 0.48 -5.36 -5.60
C ASP A 83 1.28 -4.13 -6.06
N ILE A 84 2.43 -4.35 -6.73
CA ILE A 84 3.23 -3.27 -7.31
C ILE A 84 2.46 -2.55 -8.43
N ALA A 85 1.73 -3.32 -9.26
CA ALA A 85 0.91 -2.76 -10.33
C ALA A 85 -0.29 -1.96 -9.78
N ALA A 86 -0.90 -2.41 -8.68
CA ALA A 86 -1.99 -1.69 -8.01
C ALA A 86 -1.52 -0.35 -7.44
N ASP A 87 -0.37 -0.31 -6.76
CA ASP A 87 0.22 0.92 -6.20
C ASP A 87 0.62 1.93 -7.30
N GLU A 88 1.06 1.46 -8.47
CA GLU A 88 1.29 2.33 -9.64
C GLU A 88 -0.01 2.84 -10.26
N LEU A 89 -1.05 1.99 -10.34
CA LEU A 89 -2.36 2.39 -10.84
C LEU A 89 -3.00 3.44 -9.93
N GLU A 90 -2.99 3.27 -8.61
CA GLU A 90 -3.52 4.25 -7.66
C GLU A 90 -2.83 5.61 -7.80
N LYS A 91 -1.51 5.62 -7.95
CA LYS A 91 -0.76 6.87 -8.19
C LYS A 91 -1.18 7.56 -9.48
N ARG A 92 -1.44 6.80 -10.56
CA ARG A 92 -1.89 7.35 -11.85
C ARG A 92 -3.33 7.86 -11.79
N VAL A 93 -4.23 7.14 -11.11
CA VAL A 93 -5.62 7.58 -10.91
C VAL A 93 -5.67 8.87 -10.10
N LYS A 94 -4.86 8.99 -9.04
CA LYS A 94 -4.82 10.20 -8.22
C LYS A 94 -4.34 11.44 -8.98
N VAL A 95 -3.36 11.29 -9.87
CA VAL A 95 -2.92 12.38 -10.76
C VAL A 95 -4.03 12.79 -11.73
N LEU A 96 -4.75 11.83 -12.30
CA LEU A 96 -5.87 12.09 -13.19
C LEU A 96 -7.06 12.75 -12.46
N GLU A 97 -7.37 12.34 -11.24
CA GLU A 97 -8.41 12.97 -10.41
C GLU A 97 -8.06 14.42 -10.05
N ASP A 98 -6.80 14.69 -9.69
CA ASP A 98 -6.32 16.06 -9.40
C ASP A 98 -6.35 16.96 -10.65
N GLU A 99 -6.08 16.41 -11.84
CA GLU A 99 -6.16 17.14 -13.12
C GLU A 99 -7.61 17.41 -13.55
N VAL A 100 -8.51 16.44 -13.40
CA VAL A 100 -9.95 16.60 -13.68
C VAL A 100 -10.59 17.59 -12.69
N PHE A 101 -10.19 17.57 -11.42
CA PHE A 101 -10.68 18.51 -10.42
C PHE A 101 -10.24 19.96 -10.72
N LYS A 102 -8.99 20.16 -11.17
CA LYS A 102 -8.51 21.48 -11.63
C LYS A 102 -9.23 21.96 -12.90
N ALA A 103 -9.54 21.06 -13.83
CA ALA A 103 -10.29 21.43 -15.04
C ALA A 103 -11.72 21.89 -14.70
N LYS A 104 -12.42 21.21 -13.78
CA LYS A 104 -13.77 21.60 -13.33
C LYS A 104 -13.83 22.92 -12.57
N ALA A 105 -12.76 23.35 -11.91
CA ALA A 105 -12.69 24.64 -11.22
C ALA A 105 -12.60 25.85 -12.18
N THR A 106 -12.35 25.61 -13.48
CA THR A 106 -12.15 26.67 -14.48
C THR A 106 -13.43 26.99 -15.28
N GLU A 107 -14.49 26.21 -15.13
CA GLU A 107 -15.78 26.45 -15.79
C GLU A 107 -16.81 27.01 -14.79
N THR A 108 -16.59 28.25 -14.34
CA THR A 108 -17.73 29.08 -13.90
C THR A 108 -17.96 30.08 -15.04
N PRO A 109 -18.94 29.89 -15.93
CA PRO A 109 -19.30 30.93 -16.89
C PRO A 109 -19.88 32.10 -16.10
N THR A 110 -19.15 33.21 -16.04
CA THR A 110 -19.65 34.49 -15.57
C THR A 110 -20.77 34.91 -16.51
N PHE A 111 -22.03 34.79 -16.07
CA PHE A 111 -23.17 35.36 -16.79
C PHE A 111 -23.27 36.82 -16.38
N GLU A 112 -22.68 37.72 -17.17
CA GLU A 112 -22.96 39.15 -17.07
C GLU A 112 -24.37 39.38 -17.60
N GLU A 113 -25.32 39.75 -16.75
CA GLU A 113 -26.60 40.32 -17.20
C GLU A 113 -26.35 41.74 -17.72
N PRO A 114 -26.64 42.06 -19.00
CA PRO A 114 -26.81 43.44 -19.40
C PRO A 114 -28.28 43.81 -19.17
N GLY A 115 -28.52 44.64 -18.16
CA GLY A 115 -29.75 45.39 -18.04
C GLY A 115 -29.87 46.38 -19.21
N GLU A 116 -30.98 46.32 -19.94
CA GLU A 116 -31.44 47.41 -20.80
C GLU A 116 -32.90 47.72 -20.46
N THR A 117 -33.09 48.83 -19.77
CA THR A 117 -34.37 49.53 -19.70
C THR A 117 -34.70 50.11 -21.07
N ILE A 118 -35.79 49.64 -21.69
CA ILE A 118 -36.44 50.34 -22.79
C ILE A 118 -37.78 50.90 -22.32
N SER A 119 -37.78 52.20 -22.02
CA SER A 119 -38.97 53.03 -22.08
C SER A 119 -39.15 53.51 -23.52
N ASP A 120 -40.27 53.17 -24.18
CA ASP A 120 -41.12 54.22 -24.78
C ASP A 120 -42.49 53.69 -25.24
N SER A 121 -43.46 54.53 -24.93
CA SER A 121 -44.82 54.71 -25.43
C SER A 121 -45.04 54.33 -26.90
N SER A 122 -46.15 53.64 -27.21
CA SER A 122 -47.06 53.90 -28.36
C SER A 122 -48.09 52.78 -28.53
N LEU A 123 -49.28 52.94 -27.94
CA LEU A 123 -50.50 52.28 -28.38
C LEU A 123 -51.33 53.29 -29.20
N PRO A 124 -51.72 52.95 -30.44
CA PRO A 124 -52.90 53.53 -31.05
C PRO A 124 -53.99 52.47 -31.32
N PHE A 125 -55.15 52.75 -30.73
CA PHE A 125 -56.52 52.23 -30.93
C PHE A 125 -56.88 50.82 -30.44
#